data_AF-A0A1V4RR25-F1
#
_entry.id   AF-A0A1V4RR25-F1
#
_cell.length_a   1.000
_cell.length_b   1.000
_cell.length_c   1.000
_cell.angle_alpha   90.00
_cell.angle_beta   90.00
_cell.angle_gamma   90.00
#
_symmetry.space_group_name_H-M   'P 1'
#
loop_
_entity.id
_entity.type
_entity.pdbx_description
1 polymer ?
#
loop_
_entity_poly.entity_id
_entity_poly.type
_entity_poly.pdbx_seq_one_letter_code
_entity_poly.pdbx_strand_id
1 'polypeptide(L)' 'MDSQEIHECIAEFGKIRQDAGRDEAALMEVALFVEDLFGIVLSDDEICEENLGAHNLTEKFVMKKLDPEGICAEFVE' A
#
# COMPACT_ATOMS: atom_id res chain seq x y z
N MET A 1 -0.04 9.00 10.46
CA MET A 1 -0.93 7.86 10.23
C MET A 1 -0.40 6.69 11.03
N ASP A 2 -1.27 6.02 11.76
CA ASP A 2 -0.93 4.76 12.43
C ASP A 2 -1.19 3.55 11.52
N SER A 3 -0.77 2.36 11.95
CA SER A 3 -0.93 1.13 11.17
C SER A 3 -2.40 0.75 10.92
N GLN A 4 -3.31 1.17 11.80
CA GLN A 4 -4.74 0.86 11.69
C GLN A 4 -5.41 1.75 10.63
N GLU A 5 -5.06 3.04 10.57
CA GLU A 5 -5.52 3.95 9.52
C GLU A 5 -5.06 3.48 8.12
N ILE A 6 -3.81 2.98 7.99
CA ILE A 6 -3.31 2.41 6.73
C ILE A 6 -4.17 1.21 6.30
N HIS A 7 -4.45 0.30 7.23
CA HIS A 7 -5.25 -0.89 6.99
C HIS A 7 -6.67 -0.53 6.54
N GLU A 8 -7.33 0.39 7.24
CA GLU A 8 -8.69 0.82 6.93
C GLU A 8 -8.77 1.46 5.54
N CYS A 9 -7.86 2.38 5.20
CA CYS A 9 -7.84 3.02 3.88
C CYS A 9 -7.61 2.03 2.73
N ILE A 10 -6.67 1.09 2.89
CA ILE A 10 -6.37 0.10 1.85
C ILE A 10 -7.51 -0.92 1.74
N ALA A 11 -8.12 -1.32 2.85
CA ALA A 11 -9.30 -2.19 2.85
C ALA A 11 -10.52 -1.54 2.20
N GLU A 12 -10.73 -0.24 2.39
CA GLU A 12 -11.80 0.51 1.71
C GLU A 12 -11.53 0.62 0.20
N PHE A 13 -10.31 0.97 -0.20
CA PHE A 13 -9.91 0.97 -1.60
C PHE A 13 -10.11 -0.42 -2.23
N GLY A 14 -9.78 -1.47 -1.48
CA GLY A 14 -9.91 -2.84 -1.93
C GLY A 14 -11.35 -3.35 -2.10
N LYS A 15 -12.31 -2.75 -1.42
CA LYS A 15 -13.74 -2.99 -1.67
C LYS A 15 -14.22 -2.37 -2.97
N ILE A 16 -13.56 -1.30 -3.43
CA ILE A 16 -13.90 -0.58 -4.67
C ILE A 16 -13.22 -1.27 -5.87
N ARG A 17 -11.95 -1.67 -5.73
CA ARG A 17 -11.20 -2.46 -6.71
C ARG A 17 -10.79 -3.81 -6.11
N GLN A 18 -11.52 -4.86 -6.48
CA GLN A 18 -11.13 -6.25 -6.21
C GLN A 18 -9.89 -6.60 -7.03
N ASP A 19 -8.71 -6.45 -6.41
CA ASP A 19 -7.38 -6.85 -6.86
C ASP A 19 -6.90 -6.25 -8.21
N ALA A 20 -5.74 -5.60 -8.17
CA ALA A 20 -5.09 -5.09 -9.38
C ALA A 20 -4.52 -6.24 -10.24
N GLY A 21 -4.14 -7.35 -9.60
CA GLY A 21 -3.63 -8.54 -10.28
C GLY A 21 -2.45 -8.20 -11.21
N ARG A 22 -2.58 -8.59 -12.49
CA ARG A 22 -1.59 -8.35 -13.55
C ARG A 22 -1.96 -7.19 -14.49
N ASP A 23 -3.01 -6.46 -14.18
CA ASP A 23 -3.44 -5.36 -15.03
C ASP A 23 -2.58 -4.13 -14.74
N GLU A 24 -1.75 -3.73 -15.70
CA GLU A 24 -0.83 -2.58 -15.55
C GLU A 24 -1.58 -1.27 -15.27
N ALA A 25 -2.77 -1.08 -15.88
CA ALA A 25 -3.57 0.12 -15.60
C ALA A 25 -4.15 0.08 -14.18
N ALA A 26 -4.50 -1.11 -13.69
CA ALA A 26 -4.91 -1.29 -12.31
C ALA A 26 -3.78 -1.01 -11.32
N LEU A 27 -2.59 -1.54 -11.57
CA LEU A 27 -1.40 -1.31 -10.73
C LEU A 27 -1.05 0.18 -10.68
N MET A 28 -1.13 0.87 -11.82
CA MET A 28 -0.92 2.33 -11.90
C MET A 28 -1.96 3.10 -11.08
N GLU A 29 -3.24 2.71 -11.11
CA GLU A 29 -4.27 3.36 -10.29
C GLU A 29 -4.04 3.14 -8.79
N VAL A 30 -3.63 1.94 -8.38
CA VAL A 30 -3.26 1.67 -6.98
C VAL A 30 -2.04 2.50 -6.59
N ALA A 31 -1.05 2.61 -7.47
CA ALA A 31 0.13 3.43 -7.25
C ALA A 31 -0.25 4.90 -7.01
N LEU A 32 -1.03 5.50 -7.91
CA LEU A 32 -1.48 6.89 -7.77
C LEU A 32 -2.28 7.11 -6.48
N PHE A 33 -3.15 6.18 -6.12
CA PHE A 33 -3.88 6.24 -4.86
C PHE A 33 -2.94 6.23 -3.65
N VAL A 34 -1.95 5.34 -3.67
CA VAL A 34 -0.97 5.22 -2.60
C VAL A 34 -0.08 6.47 -2.51
N GLU A 35 0.36 7.02 -3.63
CA GLU A 35 1.18 8.23 -3.66
C GLU A 35 0.41 9.45 -3.13
N ASP A 36 -0.84 9.63 -3.56
CA ASP A 36 -1.69 10.74 -3.13
C ASP A 36 -2.06 10.63 -1.64
N LEU A 37 -2.44 9.44 -1.19
CA LEU A 37 -2.93 9.23 0.17
C LEU A 37 -1.82 9.24 1.22
N PHE A 38 -0.71 8.54 0.95
CA PHE A 38 0.36 8.36 1.92
C PHE A 38 1.53 9.33 1.70
N GLY A 39 1.50 10.14 0.64
CA GLY A 39 2.56 11.10 0.31
C GLY A 39 3.90 10.43 -0.02
N ILE A 40 3.88 9.17 -0.45
CA ILE A 40 5.07 8.43 -0.86
C ILE A 40 5.24 8.53 -2.38
N VAL A 41 6.46 8.36 -2.87
CA VAL A 41 6.73 8.30 -4.31
C VAL A 41 7.15 6.87 -4.67
N LEU A 42 6.46 6.30 -5.65
CA LEU A 42 6.69 4.98 -6.20
C LEU A 42 7.53 5.10 -7.47
N SER A 43 8.51 4.23 -7.61
CA SER A 43 9.23 4.05 -8.87
C SER A 43 8.54 3.00 -9.74
N ASP A 44 8.77 3.05 -11.06
CA ASP A 44 8.18 2.08 -12.01
C ASP A 44 8.47 0.62 -11.61
N ASP A 45 9.66 0.34 -11.07
CA ASP A 45 10.05 -0.99 -10.58
C ASP A 45 9.24 -1.44 -9.35
N GLU A 46 8.70 -0.50 -8.59
CA GLU A 46 7.86 -0.76 -7.42
C GLU A 46 6.39 -0.95 -7.79
N ILE A 47 5.96 -0.47 -8.96
CA ILE A 47 4.60 -0.62 -9.48
C ILE A 47 4.47 -1.99 -10.15
N CYS A 48 4.41 -3.04 -9.32
CA CYS A 48 4.35 -4.42 -9.77
C CYS A 48 3.32 -5.24 -8.98
N GLU A 49 2.93 -6.39 -9.53
CA GLU A 49 1.99 -7.34 -8.90
C GLU A 49 2.45 -7.75 -7.50
N GLU A 50 3.76 -7.92 -7.28
CA GLU A 50 4.32 -8.36 -6.00
C GLU A 50 4.17 -7.33 -4.87
N ASN A 51 4.06 -6.04 -5.21
CA ASN A 51 3.90 -4.96 -4.24
C ASN A 51 2.47 -4.43 -4.18
N LEU A 52 1.79 -4.31 -5.32
CA LEU A 52 0.49 -3.61 -5.44
C LEU A 52 -0.64 -4.50 -5.99
N GLY A 53 -0.35 -5.76 -6.34
CA GLY A 53 -1.30 -6.65 -7.02
C GLY A 53 -2.47 -7.09 -6.15
N ALA A 54 -2.29 -7.09 -4.82
CA ALA A 54 -3.30 -7.47 -3.84
C ALA A 54 -3.24 -6.55 -2.62
N HIS A 55 -4.38 -6.35 -1.94
CA HIS A 55 -4.48 -5.36 -0.85
C HIS A 55 -3.49 -5.61 0.28
N ASN A 56 -3.28 -6.87 0.65
CA ASN A 56 -2.34 -7.26 1.69
C ASN A 56 -0.86 -7.03 1.31
N LEU A 57 -0.54 -7.04 0.01
CA LEU A 57 0.79 -6.71 -0.49
C LEU A 57 0.99 -5.20 -0.44
N THR A 58 0.00 -4.44 -0.91
CA THR A 58 0.00 -2.98 -0.88
C THR A 58 0.17 -2.45 0.53
N GLU A 59 -0.57 -3.02 1.49
CA GLU A 59 -0.48 -2.64 2.91
C GLU A 59 0.93 -2.84 3.47
N LYS A 60 1.51 -4.03 3.27
CA LYS A 60 2.88 -4.32 3.73
C LYS A 60 3.90 -3.41 3.07
N PHE A 61 3.72 -3.12 1.78
CA PHE A 61 4.60 -2.25 1.03
C PHE A 61 4.55 -0.80 1.57
N VAL A 62 3.34 -0.26 1.75
CA VAL A 62 3.12 1.09 2.30
C VAL A 62 3.67 1.22 3.71
N MET A 63 3.40 0.25 4.59
CA MET A 63 3.97 0.25 5.94
C MET A 63 5.49 0.29 5.93
N LYS A 64 6.12 -0.52 5.06
CA LYS A 64 7.59 -0.54 4.92
C LYS A 64 8.15 0.79 4.38
N LYS A 65 7.42 1.48 3.51
CA LYS A 65 7.81 2.79 2.96
C LYS A 65 7.68 3.92 3.98
N LEU A 66 6.62 3.88 4.78
CA LEU A 66 6.36 4.88 5.82
C LEU A 66 7.29 4.68 7.04
N ASP A 67 7.74 3.45 7.28
CA ASP A 67 8.64 3.10 8.36
C ASP A 67 9.81 2.20 7.89
N PRO A 68 10.81 2.78 7.21
CA PRO A 68 11.95 2.05 6.67
C PRO A 68 12.93 1.53 7.75
N GLU A 69 12.84 2.02 9.00
CA GLU A 69 13.69 1.61 10.11
C GLU A 69 13.03 0.56 11.03
N GLY A 70 11.76 0.21 10.80
CA GLY A 70 11.04 -0.75 11.65
C GLY A 70 10.77 -0.22 13.06
N ILE A 71 10.64 1.10 13.21
CA ILE A 71 10.32 1.77 14.48
C ILE A 71 8.81 1.96 14.60
N CYS A 72 8.03 0.94 14.24
CA CYS A 72 6.73 0.71 14.87
C CYS A 72 7.04 0.05 16.19
N ALA A 73 7.51 0.90 17.11
CA ALA A 73 7.84 0.57 18.47
C ALA A 73 6.67 -0.17 19.12
N GLU A 74 7.01 -1.33 19.66
CA GLU A 74 6.43 -1.93 20.86
C GLU A 74 4.90 -2.15 20.83
N PHE A 75 4.54 -3.42 20.56
CA PHE A 75 3.43 -4.04 21.26
C PHE A 75 3.61 -3.81 22.77
N VAL A 76 2.85 -2.86 23.31
CA VAL A 76 2.60 -2.74 24.75
C VAL A 76 1.49 -3.74 25.08
N GLU A 77 1.88 -4.88 25.67
CA GLU A 77 1.03 -5.67 26.58
C GLU A 77 1.45 -5.41 28.03
#